data_AF-A0A351IWV6-F1
#
_entry.id   AF-A0A351IWV6-F1
#
_cell.length_a   1.000
_cell.length_b   1.000
_cell.length_c   1.000
_cell.angle_alpha   90.00
_cell.angle_beta   90.00
_cell.angle_gamma   90.00
#
_symmetry.space_group_name_H-M   'P 1'
#
loop_
_entity.id
_entity.type
_entity.pdbx_description
1 polymer ?
#
loop_
_entity_poly.entity_id
_entity_poly.type
_entity_poly.pdbx_seq_one_letter_code
_entity_poly.pdbx_strand_id
1 'polypeptide(L)'
;VDILAGLGRSRVHGQVLVGFAAETSDLRQNAAAKLVAKGIDLMVANDVSAPGVGFDHGTNAVVILDADGGAREVPLTDKREVARAVLDAALALHRTNRSTNGDDT
;
A
#
# COMPACT_ATOMS: atom_id res chain seq x y z
N VAL A 1 -5.98 14.08 -15.19
CA VAL A 1 -4.62 13.52 -15.02
C VAL A 1 -4.62 12.60 -13.82
N ASP A 2 -4.01 11.43 -13.93
CA ASP A 2 -3.85 10.48 -12.84
C ASP A 2 -2.47 10.66 -12.21
N ILE A 3 -2.43 11.26 -11.01
CA ILE A 3 -1.18 11.68 -10.37
C ILE A 3 -0.33 10.47 -10.00
N LEU A 4 -0.92 9.47 -9.36
CA LEU A 4 -0.19 8.30 -8.87
C LEU A 4 0.37 7.45 -10.02
N ALA A 5 -0.40 7.26 -11.10
CA ALA A 5 0.11 6.60 -12.30
C ALA A 5 1.21 7.43 -12.99
N GLY A 6 1.14 8.77 -12.91
CA GLY A 6 2.22 9.65 -13.35
C GLY A 6 3.52 9.38 -12.59
N LEU A 7 3.45 9.30 -11.26
CA LEU A 7 4.59 8.98 -10.41
C LEU A 7 5.16 7.59 -10.69
N GLY A 8 4.30 6.58 -10.92
CA GLY A 8 4.74 5.24 -11.29
C GLY A 8 5.54 5.21 -12.60
N ARG A 9 5.12 6.00 -13.60
CA ARG A 9 5.84 6.12 -14.88
C ARG A 9 7.16 6.88 -14.79
N SER A 10 7.27 7.86 -13.88
CA SER A 10 8.45 8.71 -13.70
C SER A 10 9.25 8.34 -12.45
N ARG A 11 9.24 7.07 -12.06
CA ARG A 11 9.80 6.62 -10.77
C ARG A 11 11.30 6.89 -10.67
N VAL A 12 11.74 7.32 -9.49
CA VAL A 12 13.16 7.49 -9.19
C VAL A 12 13.68 6.22 -8.51
N HIS A 13 14.95 5.91 -8.77
CA HIS A 13 15.62 4.75 -8.17
C HIS A 13 15.58 4.78 -6.64
N GLY A 14 15.33 3.63 -6.01
CA GLY A 14 15.22 3.49 -4.56
C GLY A 14 13.95 4.07 -3.92
N GLN A 15 13.08 4.74 -4.70
CA GLN A 15 11.79 5.24 -4.22
C GLN A 15 10.80 4.09 -4.01
N VAL A 16 10.01 4.18 -2.94
CA VAL A 16 8.85 3.30 -2.69
C VAL A 16 7.57 4.11 -2.85
N LEU A 17 6.69 3.68 -3.74
CA LEU A 17 5.40 4.30 -4.00
C LEU A 17 4.29 3.51 -3.32
N VAL A 18 3.56 4.18 -2.43
CA VAL A 18 2.43 3.61 -1.68
C VAL A 18 1.13 4.31 -2.11
N GLY A 19 0.21 3.53 -2.66
CA GLY A 19 -1.14 3.97 -3.00
C GLY A 19 -2.14 3.63 -1.91
N PHE A 20 -3.20 4.44 -1.79
CA PHE A 20 -4.33 4.17 -0.92
C PHE A 20 -5.61 4.10 -1.75
N ALA A 21 -6.47 3.13 -1.44
CA ALA A 21 -7.73 2.92 -2.12
C ALA A 21 -8.86 2.63 -1.13
N ALA A 22 -9.93 3.42 -1.20
CA ALA A 22 -11.18 3.12 -0.55
C ALA A 22 -12.06 2.33 -1.52
N GLU A 23 -12.51 1.14 -1.12
CA GLU A 23 -13.42 0.31 -1.90
C GLU A 23 -14.74 0.14 -1.16
N THR A 24 -15.79 -0.20 -1.90
CA THR A 24 -17.11 -0.56 -1.36
C THR A 24 -17.54 -1.97 -1.76
N SER A 25 -16.77 -2.63 -2.62
CA SER A 25 -16.94 -4.03 -3.02
C SER A 25 -15.61 -4.58 -3.55
N ASP A 26 -15.51 -5.91 -3.64
CA ASP A 26 -14.42 -6.63 -4.32
C ASP A 26 -13.02 -6.12 -3.93
N LEU A 27 -12.84 -5.81 -2.65
CA LEU A 27 -11.69 -5.08 -2.09
C LEU A 27 -10.34 -5.53 -2.66
N ARG A 28 -10.05 -6.84 -2.59
CA ARG A 28 -8.79 -7.41 -3.05
C ARG A 28 -8.61 -7.32 -4.56
N GLN A 29 -9.65 -7.61 -5.33
CA GLN A 29 -9.59 -7.58 -6.79
C GLN A 29 -9.39 -6.15 -7.29
N ASN A 30 -10.16 -5.20 -6.75
CA ASN A 30 -10.06 -3.78 -7.10
C ASN A 30 -8.71 -3.19 -6.70
N ALA A 31 -8.22 -3.51 -5.50
CA ALA A 31 -6.91 -3.06 -5.03
C ALA A 31 -5.77 -3.63 -5.90
N ALA A 32 -5.81 -4.91 -6.25
CA ALA A 32 -4.81 -5.53 -7.13
C ALA A 32 -4.82 -4.92 -8.54
N ALA A 33 -6.00 -4.70 -9.12
CA ALA A 33 -6.11 -4.05 -10.42
C ALA A 33 -5.55 -2.62 -10.40
N LYS A 34 -5.82 -1.86 -9.33
CA LYS A 34 -5.25 -0.52 -9.14
C LYS A 34 -3.73 -0.58 -8.94
N LEU A 35 -3.21 -1.51 -8.15
CA LEU A 35 -1.76 -1.68 -7.95
C LEU A 35 -1.02 -1.81 -9.29
N VAL A 36 -1.49 -2.73 -10.15
CA VAL A 36 -0.92 -2.95 -11.49
C VAL A 36 -1.11 -1.73 -12.39
N ALA A 37 -2.32 -1.17 -12.45
CA ALA A 37 -2.62 -0.04 -13.33
C ALA A 37 -1.83 1.22 -12.98
N LYS A 38 -1.50 1.44 -11.70
CA LYS A 38 -0.70 2.59 -11.25
C LYS A 38 0.81 2.35 -11.35
N GLY A 39 1.26 1.09 -11.42
CA GLY A 39 2.67 0.74 -11.45
C GLY A 39 3.42 1.18 -10.19
N ILE A 40 2.85 0.88 -9.02
CA ILE A 40 3.40 1.25 -7.69
C ILE A 40 3.78 0.00 -6.90
N ASP A 41 4.46 0.19 -5.76
CA ASP A 41 5.02 -0.92 -4.99
C ASP A 41 4.04 -1.49 -3.97
N LEU A 42 3.22 -0.63 -3.35
CA LEU A 42 2.22 -1.02 -2.36
C LEU A 42 0.85 -0.41 -2.66
N MET A 43 -0.20 -1.18 -2.41
CA MET A 43 -1.58 -0.70 -2.36
C MET A 43 -2.19 -1.01 -0.99
N VAL A 44 -2.55 0.04 -0.26
CA VAL A 44 -3.28 -0.06 1.01
C VAL A 44 -4.76 0.17 0.71
N ALA A 45 -5.58 -0.86 0.88
CA ALA A 45 -6.99 -0.79 0.57
C ALA A 45 -7.85 -1.08 1.80
N ASN A 46 -8.94 -0.34 1.97
CA ASN A 46 -9.95 -0.60 2.99
C ASN A 46 -11.36 -0.62 2.39
N ASP A 47 -12.23 -1.43 2.99
CA ASP A 47 -13.66 -1.39 2.71
C ASP A 47 -14.33 -0.32 3.57
N VAL A 48 -14.62 0.85 2.99
CA VAL A 48 -15.23 1.97 3.73
C VAL A 48 -16.70 1.74 4.09
N SER A 49 -17.33 0.67 3.57
CA SER A 49 -18.68 0.29 3.98
C SER A 49 -18.71 -0.51 5.29
N ALA A 50 -17.54 -1.03 5.71
CA ALA A 50 -17.44 -1.83 6.92
C ALA A 50 -17.59 -0.96 8.20
N PRO A 51 -18.28 -1.46 9.23
CA PRO A 51 -18.43 -0.72 10.49
C PRO A 51 -17.08 -0.42 11.15
N GLY A 52 -16.88 0.84 11.58
CA GLY A 52 -15.66 1.25 12.28
C GLY A 52 -14.45 1.48 11.36
N VAL A 53 -14.61 1.38 10.04
CA VAL A 53 -13.53 1.51 9.05
C VAL A 53 -13.60 2.87 8.34
N GLY A 54 -12.44 3.52 8.16
CA GLY A 54 -12.32 4.71 7.31
C GLY A 54 -12.22 6.04 8.06
N PHE A 55 -12.62 7.13 7.40
CA PHE A 55 -12.27 8.49 7.81
C PHE A 55 -12.94 8.92 9.12
N ASP A 56 -14.20 8.58 9.33
CA ASP A 56 -15.01 9.04 10.48
C ASP A 56 -14.78 8.25 11.78
N HIS A 57 -13.81 7.32 11.80
CA HIS A 57 -13.52 6.48 12.95
C HIS A 57 -12.10 6.69 13.50
N GLY A 58 -11.84 6.34 14.76
CA GLY A 58 -10.45 6.24 15.28
C GLY A 58 -9.70 5.02 14.74
N THR A 59 -10.45 4.07 14.17
CA THR A 59 -10.02 2.75 13.75
C THR A 59 -10.02 2.59 12.23
N ASN A 60 -9.34 1.55 11.73
CA ASN A 60 -9.36 1.14 10.34
C ASN A 60 -8.99 -0.35 10.22
N ALA A 61 -9.42 -1.00 9.14
CA ALA A 61 -9.02 -2.34 8.75
C ALA A 61 -8.56 -2.25 7.28
N VAL A 62 -7.37 -2.73 6.98
CA VAL A 62 -6.78 -2.62 5.64
C VAL A 62 -6.23 -3.94 5.15
N VAL A 63 -6.17 -4.09 3.82
CA VAL A 63 -5.31 -5.05 3.15
C VAL A 63 -4.19 -4.28 2.48
N ILE A 64 -2.95 -4.66 2.77
CA ILE A 64 -1.75 -4.11 2.13
C ILE A 64 -1.31 -5.14 1.10
N LEU A 65 -1.36 -4.79 -0.18
CA LEU A 65 -0.88 -5.60 -1.29
C LEU A 65 0.47 -5.06 -1.76
N ASP A 66 1.38 -5.97 -2.11
CA ASP A 66 2.64 -5.63 -2.78
C ASP A 66 2.67 -6.12 -4.23
N ALA A 67 3.58 -5.53 -5.01
CA ALA A 67 3.73 -5.81 -6.44
C ALA A 67 4.23 -7.24 -6.75
N ASP A 68 4.79 -7.95 -5.76
CA ASP A 68 5.28 -9.33 -5.90
C ASP A 68 4.18 -10.37 -5.58
N GLY A 69 2.95 -9.90 -5.33
CA GLY A 69 1.79 -10.75 -5.07
C GLY A 69 1.55 -11.08 -3.60
N GLY A 70 2.35 -10.50 -2.69
CA GLY A 70 2.13 -10.60 -1.25
C GLY A 70 0.93 -9.77 -0.80
N ALA A 71 0.30 -10.24 0.27
CA ALA A 71 -0.85 -9.59 0.87
C ALA A 71 -0.80 -9.71 2.39
N ARG A 72 -0.94 -8.59 3.08
CA ARG A 72 -1.04 -8.53 4.54
C ARG A 72 -2.38 -7.94 4.95
N GLU A 73 -3.14 -8.69 5.72
CA GLU A 73 -4.34 -8.16 6.39
C GLU A 73 -3.94 -7.46 7.69
N VAL A 74 -4.51 -6.29 7.92
CA VAL A 74 -4.48 -5.60 9.20
C VAL A 74 -5.93 -5.55 9.69
N PRO A 75 -6.28 -6.32 10.75
CA PRO A 75 -7.64 -6.35 11.26
C PRO A 75 -8.03 -4.98 11.84
N LEU A 76 -9.33 -4.81 12.13
CA LEU A 76 -9.83 -3.56 12.71
C LEU A 76 -9.05 -3.19 13.98
N THR A 77 -8.33 -2.08 13.90
CA THR A 77 -7.45 -1.61 14.97
C THR A 77 -7.32 -0.08 14.90
N ASP A 78 -6.61 0.53 15.85
CA ASP A 78 -6.33 1.96 15.83
C ASP A 78 -5.56 2.37 14.57
N LYS A 79 -5.88 3.54 14.02
CA LYS A 79 -5.18 4.10 12.85
C LYS A 79 -3.66 4.21 13.05
N ARG A 80 -3.19 4.29 14.29
CA ARG A 80 -1.76 4.26 14.62
C ARG A 80 -1.13 2.90 14.32
N GLU A 81 -1.80 1.79 14.63
CA GLU A 81 -1.31 0.45 14.30
C GLU A 81 -1.34 0.21 12.79
N VAL A 82 -2.38 0.68 12.10
CA VAL A 82 -2.43 0.64 10.63
C VAL A 82 -1.27 1.44 10.02
N ALA A 83 -1.00 2.64 10.51
CA ALA A 83 0.11 3.46 10.03
C ALA A 83 1.47 2.77 10.25
N ARG A 84 1.68 2.09 11.39
CA ARG A 84 2.90 1.29 11.63
C ARG A 84 3.03 0.16 10.62
N ALA A 85 1.96 -0.60 10.38
CA ALA A 85 1.97 -1.70 9.42
C ALA A 85 2.31 -1.23 7.99
N VAL A 86 1.77 -0.08 7.56
CA VAL A 86 2.10 0.52 6.26
C VAL A 86 3.56 0.96 6.20
N LEU A 87 4.06 1.62 7.25
CA LEU A 87 5.45 2.07 7.30
C LEU A 87 6.43 0.88 7.30
N ASP A 88 6.14 -0.17 8.06
CA ASP A 88 6.96 -1.38 8.12
C ASP A 88 7.06 -2.06 6.73
N ALA A 89 5.94 -2.16 6.01
CA ALA A 89 5.93 -2.70 4.65
C ALA A 89 6.78 -1.85 3.68
N ALA A 90 6.63 -0.52 3.74
CA ALA A 90 7.41 0.39 2.91
C ALA A 90 8.91 0.34 3.23
N LEU A 91 9.28 0.24 4.51
CA LEU A 91 10.67 0.13 4.96
C LEU A 91 11.30 -1.20 4.53
N ALA A 92 10.56 -2.30 4.56
CA ALA A 92 11.04 -3.59 4.08
C ALA A 92 11.44 -3.52 2.61
N LEU A 93 10.57 -2.97 1.75
CA LEU A 93 10.87 -2.76 0.33
C LEU A 93 12.03 -1.80 0.10
N HIS A 94 12.07 -0.70 0.86
CA HIS A 94 13.15 0.27 0.71
C HIS A 94 14.52 -0.32 1.07
N ARG A 95 14.59 -1.20 2.08
CA ARG A 95 15.83 -1.92 2.43
C ARG A 95 16.24 -2.88 1.32
N THR A 96 15.32 -3.69 0.81
CA THR A 96 15.57 -4.61 -0.31
C THR A 96 16.08 -3.86 -1.54
N ASN A 97 15.46 -2.73 -1.87
CA ASN A 97 15.85 -1.88 -3.01
C ASN A 97 17.22 -1.22 -2.82
N ARG A 98 17.76 -1.11 -1.60
CA ARG A 98 19.15 -0.65 -1.38
C ARG A 98 20.14 -1.80 -1.43
N SER A 99 19.81 -2.96 -0.88
CA SER A 99 20.71 -4.13 -0.87
C SER A 99 20.99 -4.69 -2.26
N THR A 100 20.06 -4.56 -3.21
CA THR A 100 20.28 -4.96 -4.62
C THR A 100 21.21 -4.02 -5.39
N ASN A 101 21.65 -2.91 -4.79
CA ASN A 101 22.47 -1.88 -5.45
C ASN A 101 23.91 -1.78 -4.96
N GLY A 102 24.42 -2.78 -4.24
CA GLY A 102 25.86 -2.91 -3.97
C GLY A 102 26.38 -2.03 -2.84
N ASP A 103 25.90 -2.29 -1.62
CA ASP A 103 26.54 -1.80 -0.38
C ASP A 103 27.38 -2.92 0.28
N ASP A 104 27.90 -3.84 -0.54
CA ASP A 104 28.99 -4.78 -0.20
C ASP A 104 30.30 -4.23 -0.82
N THR A 105 30.80 -3.11 -0.28
CA THR A 105 32.23 -2.73 -0.26
C THR A 105 32.53 -1.90 0.96
#